data_AF-A0A2K9A7E4-F1
#
_entry.id   AF-A0A2K9A7E4-F1
#
_cell.length_a   1.000
_cell.length_b   1.000
_cell.length_c   1.000
_cell.angle_alpha   90.00
_cell.angle_beta   90.00
_cell.angle_gamma   90.00
#
_symmetry.space_group_name_H-M   'P 1'
#
loop_
_entity.id
_entity.type
_entity.pdbx_description
1 polymer ?
#
loop_
_entity_poly.entity_id
_entity_poly.type
_entity_poly.pdbx_seq_one_letter_code
_entity_poly.pdbx_strand_id
1 'polypeptide(L)'
;MPYMLISADIIRFSLFIFLSFLISLPMSWLLSQISQKLIFLIPTLFAILGILLMIMGLLAESFGPIVFFVMGMFSFLIFVGTMASSVVIKITRKAPENKPE
;
A
#
# COMPACT_ATOMS: atom_id res chain seq x y z
N MET A 1 14.65 -14.21 -28.86
CA MET A 1 14.64 -14.71 -27.46
C MET A 1 14.41 -13.65 -26.34
N PRO A 2 14.22 -12.32 -26.56
CA PRO A 2 13.96 -11.40 -25.44
C PRO A 2 12.49 -11.42 -24.94
N TYR A 3 11.53 -11.85 -25.76
CA TYR A 3 10.11 -11.85 -25.41
C TYR A 3 9.73 -12.84 -24.29
N MET A 4 10.42 -13.99 -24.21
CA MET A 4 10.19 -14.98 -23.16
C MET A 4 10.69 -14.52 -21.78
N LEU A 5 11.76 -13.71 -21.74
CA LEU A 5 12.31 -13.14 -20.51
C LEU A 5 11.38 -12.07 -19.93
N ILE A 6 10.87 -11.17 -20.78
CA ILE A 6 9.91 -10.12 -20.39
C ILE A 6 8.62 -10.75 -19.82
N SER A 7 8.14 -11.82 -20.45
CA SER A 7 6.94 -12.55 -20.00
C SER A 7 7.13 -13.15 -18.60
N ALA A 8 8.30 -13.74 -18.34
CA ALA A 8 8.62 -14.34 -17.05
C ALA A 8 8.73 -13.30 -15.93
N ASP A 9 9.32 -12.13 -16.21
CA ASP A 9 9.44 -11.06 -15.22
C ASP A 9 8.07 -10.43 -14.90
N ILE A 10 7.21 -10.20 -15.90
CA ILE A 10 5.83 -9.72 -15.69
C ILE A 10 5.04 -10.68 -14.79
N ILE A 11 5.14 -11.99 -15.03
CA ILE A 11 4.46 -13.00 -14.19
C ILE A 11 4.98 -12.95 -12.74
N ARG A 12 6.30 -12.82 -12.55
CA ARG A 12 6.90 -12.71 -11.20
C ARG A 12 6.41 -11.46 -10.46
N PHE A 13 6.38 -10.31 -11.13
CA PHE A 13 5.87 -9.07 -10.55
C PHE A 13 4.38 -9.17 -10.22
N SER A 14 3.55 -9.69 -11.13
CA SER A 14 2.11 -9.90 -10.87
C SER A 14 1.88 -10.85 -9.70
N LEU A 15 2.63 -11.94 -9.61
CA LEU A 15 2.53 -12.92 -8.52
C LEU A 15 3.00 -12.32 -7.19
N PHE A 16 4.04 -11.50 -7.20
CA PHE A 16 4.51 -10.76 -6.02
C PHE A 16 3.48 -9.74 -5.54
N ILE A 17 2.84 -9.00 -6.45
CA ILE A 17 1.75 -8.07 -6.14
C ILE A 17 0.56 -8.83 -5.55
N PHE A 18 0.20 -9.97 -6.12
CA PHE A 18 -0.92 -10.80 -5.67
C PHE A 18 -0.67 -11.39 -4.28
N LEU A 19 0.53 -11.95 -4.02
CA LEU A 19 0.91 -12.42 -2.68
C LEU A 19 0.93 -11.28 -1.65
N SER A 20 1.47 -10.12 -2.03
CA SER A 20 1.51 -8.95 -1.16
C SER A 20 0.10 -8.48 -0.77
N PHE A 21 -0.85 -8.53 -1.72
CA PHE A 21 -2.26 -8.25 -1.45
C PHE A 21 -2.88 -9.29 -0.52
N LEU A 22 -2.57 -10.58 -0.74
CA LEU A 22 -3.08 -11.68 0.08
C LEU A 22 -2.63 -11.57 1.54
N ILE A 23 -1.39 -11.15 1.79
CA ILE A 23 -0.82 -10.95 3.13
C ILE A 23 -1.32 -9.63 3.76
N SER A 24 -1.60 -8.62 2.94
CA SER A 24 -2.14 -7.33 3.37
C SER A 24 -3.52 -7.44 4.03
N LEU A 25 -4.38 -8.35 3.55
CA LEU A 25 -5.75 -8.54 4.07
C LEU A 25 -5.80 -8.99 5.55
N PRO A 26 -5.13 -10.09 5.97
CA PRO A 26 -5.15 -10.50 7.37
C PRO A 26 -4.44 -9.49 8.27
N MET A 27 -3.38 -8.84 7.78
CA MET A 27 -2.69 -7.79 8.53
C MET A 27 -3.63 -6.59 8.78
N SER A 28 -4.36 -6.15 7.76
CA SER A 28 -5.36 -5.08 7.87
C SER A 28 -6.53 -5.47 8.79
N TRP A 29 -6.96 -6.74 8.78
CA TRP A 29 -7.98 -7.25 9.69
C TRP A 29 -7.52 -7.28 11.15
N LEU A 30 -6.26 -7.67 11.39
CA LEU A 30 -5.65 -7.71 12.73
C LEU A 30 -5.46 -6.29 13.30
N LEU A 31 -5.08 -5.33 12.45
CA LEU A 31 -5.01 -3.91 12.79
C LEU A 31 -6.38 -3.27 13.07
N SER A 32 -7.44 -3.73 12.39
CA SER A 32 -8.81 -3.28 12.62
C SER A 32 -9.33 -3.64 14.02
N GLN A 33 -8.87 -4.75 14.60
CA GLN A 33 -9.26 -5.18 15.95
C GLN A 33 -8.78 -4.21 17.04
N ILE A 34 -7.64 -3.54 16.85
CA ILE A 34 -6.98 -2.74 17.91
C ILE A 34 -7.63 -1.35 18.05
N SER A 35 -7.95 -0.66 16.94
CA SER A 35 -8.57 0.68 16.98
C SER A 35 -8.99 1.14 15.59
N GLN A 36 -10.19 1.73 15.45
CA GLN A 36 -10.60 2.37 14.19
C GLN A 36 -9.64 3.49 13.74
N LYS A 37 -8.94 4.14 14.68
CA LYS A 37 -7.95 5.17 14.36
C LYS A 37 -6.68 4.58 13.74
N LEU A 38 -6.32 3.34 14.09
CA LEU A 38 -5.15 2.64 13.55
C LEU A 38 -5.33 2.26 12.07
N ILE A 39 -6.57 2.01 11.65
CA ILE A 39 -6.92 1.69 10.25
C ILE A 39 -6.46 2.82 9.31
N PHE A 40 -6.69 4.08 9.68
CA PHE A 40 -6.26 5.23 8.87
C PHE A 40 -4.84 5.71 9.18
N LEU A 41 -4.25 5.28 10.29
CA LEU A 41 -2.89 5.68 10.69
C LEU A 41 -1.84 5.17 9.70
N ILE A 42 -1.95 3.89 9.28
CA ILE A 42 -1.01 3.28 8.34
C ILE A 42 -1.01 4.01 6.99
N PRO A 43 -2.15 4.22 6.30
CA PRO A 43 -2.20 5.01 5.08
C PRO A 43 -1.59 6.40 5.28
N THR A 44 -1.95 7.08 6.37
CA THR A 44 -1.46 8.44 6.64
C THR A 44 0.06 8.49 6.78
N LEU A 45 0.67 7.50 7.45
CA LEU A 45 2.12 7.39 7.57
C LEU A 45 2.80 7.19 6.21
N PHE A 46 2.26 6.33 5.35
CA PHE A 46 2.79 6.12 4.00
C PHE A 46 2.62 7.35 3.09
N ALA A 47 1.53 8.12 3.25
CA ALA A 47 1.36 9.38 2.55
C ALA A 47 2.42 10.41 2.97
N ILE A 48 2.65 10.58 4.28
CA ILE A 48 3.70 11.48 4.80
C ILE A 48 5.08 11.03 4.29
N LEU A 49 5.36 9.72 4.36
CA LEU A 49 6.62 9.15 3.89
C LEU A 49 6.83 9.37 2.38
N GLY A 50 5.79 9.16 1.56
CA GLY A 50 5.84 9.40 0.12
C GLY A 50 6.13 10.86 -0.23
N ILE A 51 5.52 11.81 0.49
CA ILE A 51 5.81 13.24 0.34
C ILE A 51 7.25 13.54 0.75
N LEU A 52 7.73 13.00 1.87
CA LEU A 52 9.10 13.20 2.35
C LEU A 52 10.13 12.70 1.32
N LEU A 53 9.87 11.53 0.74
CA LEU A 53 10.72 10.93 -0.28
C LEU A 53 10.71 11.77 -1.57
N MET A 54 9.56 12.31 -1.98
CA MET A 54 9.53 13.23 -3.13
C MET A 54 10.33 14.50 -2.88
N ILE A 55 10.22 15.09 -1.68
CA ILE A 55 11.02 16.27 -1.30
C ILE A 55 12.51 15.92 -1.32
N MET A 56 12.92 14.79 -0.72
CA MET A 56 14.30 14.33 -0.79
C MET A 56 14.76 14.06 -2.22
N GLY A 57 13.88 13.57 -3.09
CA GLY A 57 14.19 13.37 -4.50
C GLY A 57 14.46 14.69 -5.24
N LEU A 58 13.76 15.77 -4.88
CA LEU A 58 14.00 17.11 -5.42
C LEU A 58 15.28 17.75 -4.89
N LEU A 59 15.69 17.43 -3.67
CA LEU A 59 16.89 17.96 -3.02
C LEU A 59 18.15 17.12 -3.29
N ALA A 60 18.01 15.89 -3.79
CA ALA A 60 19.13 15.00 -3.99
C ALA A 60 19.94 15.37 -5.24
N GLU A 61 21.25 15.22 -5.16
CA GLU A 61 22.15 15.35 -6.31
C GLU A 61 22.46 13.98 -6.94
N SER A 62 22.82 13.98 -8.23
CA SER A 62 23.22 12.77 -8.98
C SER A 62 22.12 11.71 -9.12
N PHE A 63 22.37 10.44 -8.80
CA PHE A 63 21.41 9.33 -8.92
C PHE A 63 20.40 9.23 -7.77
N GLY A 64 20.57 10.01 -6.70
CA GLY A 64 19.66 10.04 -5.55
C GLY A 64 18.20 10.36 -5.88
N PRO A 65 17.90 11.35 -6.74
CA PRO A 65 16.54 11.70 -7.15
C PRO A 65 15.73 10.52 -7.64
N ILE A 66 16.30 9.69 -8.52
CA ILE A 66 15.60 8.57 -9.14
C ILE A 66 15.19 7.54 -8.09
N VAL A 67 16.10 7.20 -7.17
CA VAL A 67 15.83 6.24 -6.09
C VAL A 67 14.71 6.75 -5.18
N PHE A 68 14.78 8.01 -4.78
CA PHE A 68 13.76 8.63 -3.92
C PHE A 68 12.41 8.77 -4.64
N PHE A 69 12.38 9.08 -5.93
CA PHE A 69 11.15 9.11 -6.72
C PHE A 69 10.52 7.72 -6.84
N VAL A 70 11.31 6.68 -7.11
CA VAL A 70 10.81 5.30 -7.18
C VAL A 70 10.26 4.86 -5.82
N MET A 71 10.99 5.10 -4.72
CA MET A 71 10.49 4.79 -3.37
C MET A 71 9.25 5.60 -2.99
N GLY A 72 9.17 6.87 -3.41
CA GLY A 72 8.00 7.73 -3.23
C GLY A 72 6.78 7.16 -3.96
N MET A 73 6.94 6.73 -5.21
CA MET A 73 5.88 6.07 -5.98
C MET A 73 5.39 4.78 -5.32
N PHE A 74 6.30 3.92 -4.85
CA PHE A 74 5.91 2.71 -4.11
C PHE A 74 5.17 3.04 -2.82
N SER A 75 5.60 4.07 -2.08
CA SER A 75 4.89 4.54 -0.89
C SER A 75 3.47 5.02 -1.21
N PHE A 76 3.28 5.73 -2.33
CA PHE A 76 1.95 6.13 -2.80
C PHE A 76 1.09 4.94 -3.25
N LEU A 77 1.67 3.92 -3.90
CA LEU A 77 0.95 2.69 -4.23
C LEU A 77 0.46 1.96 -2.97
N ILE A 78 1.33 1.85 -1.96
CA ILE A 78 0.97 1.27 -0.66
C ILE A 78 -0.08 2.13 0.04
N PHE A 79 0.02 3.46 -0.04
CA PHE A 79 -1.01 4.37 0.48
C PHE A 79 -2.37 4.09 -0.15
N VAL A 80 -2.46 4.02 -1.48
CA VAL A 80 -3.73 3.75 -2.18
C VAL A 80 -4.28 2.37 -1.80
N GLY A 81 -3.44 1.33 -1.77
CA GLY A 81 -3.85 -0.01 -1.37
C GLY A 81 -4.33 -0.10 0.08
N THR A 82 -3.62 0.53 1.01
CA THR A 82 -4.01 0.56 2.42
C THR A 82 -5.23 1.44 2.67
N MET A 83 -5.41 2.54 1.92
CA MET A 83 -6.60 3.39 1.98
C MET A 83 -7.84 2.65 1.46
N ALA A 84 -7.71 1.92 0.34
CA ALA A 84 -8.77 1.06 -0.18
C ALA A 84 -9.16 -0.02 0.84
N SER A 85 -8.19 -0.73 1.41
CA SER A 85 -8.42 -1.71 2.48
C SER A 85 -9.12 -1.08 3.69
N SER A 86 -8.68 0.11 4.10
CA SER A 86 -9.26 0.87 5.22
C SER A 86 -10.73 1.23 5.01
N VAL A 87 -11.06 1.70 3.80
CA VAL A 87 -12.44 2.05 3.41
C VAL A 87 -13.30 0.80 3.34
N VAL A 88 -12.81 -0.29 2.73
CA VAL A 88 -13.51 -1.58 2.67
C VAL A 88 -13.80 -2.10 4.07
N ILE A 89 -12.81 -2.11 4.97
CA ILE A 89 -13.01 -2.53 6.37
C ILE A 89 -14.03 -1.65 7.07
N LYS A 90 -13.97 -0.33 6.90
CA LYS A 90 -14.94 0.61 7.52
C LYS A 90 -16.37 0.35 7.04
N ILE A 91 -16.56 0.07 5.76
CA ILE A 91 -17.88 -0.23 5.17
C ILE A 91 -18.36 -1.62 5.62
N THR A 92 -17.51 -2.64 5.51
CA THR A 92 -17.83 -4.03 5.93
C THR A 92 -18.10 -4.14 7.42
N ARG A 93 -17.52 -3.27 8.26
CA ARG A 93 -17.76 -3.22 9.72
C ARG A 93 -19.01 -2.42 10.10
N LYS A 94 -19.54 -1.56 9.23
CA LYS A 94 -20.89 -0.97 9.40
C LYS A 94 -22.01 -1.96 9.03
N ALA A 95 -21.71 -2.96 8.20
CA ALA A 95 -22.68 -3.96 7.75
C ALA A 95 -23.08 -5.07 8.76
N PRO A 96 -22.39 -5.38 9.88
CA PRO A 96 -22.81 -6.45 10.80
C PRO A 96 -23.50 -5.93 12.08
N GLU A 97 -23.77 -4.63 12.23
CA GLU A 97 -24.40 -4.09 13.45
C GLU A 97 -25.91 -3.85 13.31
N ASN A 98 -26.58 -4.58 12.40
CA ASN A 98 -28.01 -4.85 12.52
C ASN A 98 -28.18 -6.24 13.19
N LYS A 99 -27.73 -6.37 14.44
CA LYS A 99 -28.31 -7.38 15.34
C LYS A 99 -29.52 -6.71 16.01
N PRO A 100 -30.75 -7.17 15.76
CA PRO A 100 -31.88 -6.76 16.57
C PRO A 100 -31.73 -7.42 17.95
N GLU A 101 -31.56 -6.60 18.98
CA GLU A 101 -31.94 -6.95 20.35
C GLU A 101 -33.24 -6.21 20.68
#